data_AF-A0A2H3IV66-F1
#
_entry.id   AF-A0A2H3IV66-F1
#
_cell.length_a   1.000
_cell.length_b   1.000
_cell.length_c   1.000
_cell.angle_alpha   90.00
_cell.angle_beta   90.00
_cell.angle_gamma   90.00
#
_symmetry.space_group_name_H-M   'P 1'
#
loop_
_entity.id
_entity.type
_entity.pdbx_description
1 polymer ?
#
loop_
_entity_poly.entity_id
_entity_poly.type
_entity_poly.pdbx_seq_one_letter_code
_entity_poly.pdbx_strand_id
1 'polypeptide(L)'
;MTFMNLPPVPPELKTVSPYLQRADELSTKEPVVSYWCAYYAAQVGIALKPKDAPSRKFLFSLLEALEHLKADLGSNDAIEDEAAASAYVENFALKVFAMADNEDRRGEATRCTAKKFLAAANFFEILRTFVQPDLAHTTDNQNEEKIRYAKWKAADIAKAFREGRKPTAGPAGSE
;
A
#
# COMPACT_ATOMS: atom_id res chain seq x y z
N MET A 1 -13.88 -10.38 8.60
CA MET A 1 -13.57 -11.41 7.58
C MET A 1 -12.06 -11.55 7.55
N THR A 2 -11.55 -12.77 7.46
CA THR A 2 -10.09 -13.00 7.35
C THR A 2 -9.79 -13.07 5.86
N PHE A 3 -9.09 -12.07 5.33
CA PHE A 3 -8.63 -12.07 3.94
C PHE A 3 -8.02 -13.42 3.56
N MET A 4 -8.57 -14.06 2.52
CA MET A 4 -8.11 -15.35 1.97
C MET A 4 -7.92 -16.49 2.99
N ASN A 5 -8.64 -16.45 4.12
CA ASN A 5 -8.52 -17.44 5.19
C ASN A 5 -7.09 -17.60 5.74
N LEU A 6 -6.29 -16.52 5.70
CA LEU A 6 -4.91 -16.54 6.20
C LEU A 6 -4.88 -16.75 7.73
N PRO A 7 -3.87 -17.45 8.27
CA PRO A 7 -3.65 -17.49 9.70
C PRO A 7 -3.38 -16.07 10.25
N PRO A 8 -3.53 -15.84 11.57
CA PRO A 8 -3.19 -14.54 12.16
C PRO A 8 -1.73 -14.15 11.87
N VAL A 9 -1.50 -12.88 11.54
CA VAL A 9 -0.14 -12.36 11.26
C VAL A 9 0.74 -12.52 12.50
N PRO A 10 1.84 -13.30 12.43
CA PRO A 10 2.75 -13.50 13.56
C PRO A 10 3.47 -12.21 13.97
N PRO A 11 3.93 -12.10 15.23
CA PRO A 11 4.62 -10.90 15.71
C PRO A 11 5.84 -10.49 14.88
N GLU A 12 6.65 -11.46 14.41
CA GLU A 12 7.83 -11.20 13.57
C GLU A 12 7.46 -10.58 12.22
N LEU A 13 6.23 -10.83 11.73
CA LEU A 13 5.74 -10.33 10.45
C LEU A 13 4.81 -9.12 10.59
N LYS A 14 4.72 -8.50 11.77
CA LYS A 14 3.79 -7.37 12.01
C LYS A 14 3.93 -6.25 10.98
N THR A 15 5.12 -6.02 10.43
CA THR A 15 5.39 -5.00 9.40
C THR A 15 4.59 -5.20 8.10
N VAL A 16 4.14 -6.42 7.79
CA VAL A 16 3.38 -6.69 6.54
C VAL A 16 1.88 -6.41 6.69
N SER A 17 1.39 -6.26 7.93
CA SER A 17 -0.03 -6.06 8.25
C SER A 17 -0.66 -4.89 7.49
N PRO A 18 -0.01 -3.71 7.34
CA PRO A 18 -0.60 -2.59 6.61
C PRO A 18 -0.90 -2.91 5.15
N TYR A 19 -0.11 -3.77 4.49
CA TYR A 19 -0.34 -4.15 3.09
C TYR A 19 -1.44 -5.22 2.98
N LEU A 20 -1.46 -6.20 3.88
CA LEU A 20 -2.53 -7.20 3.93
C LEU A 20 -3.89 -6.58 4.25
N GLN A 21 -3.91 -5.54 5.09
CA GLN A 21 -5.13 -4.77 5.34
C GLN A 21 -5.64 -4.10 4.06
N ARG A 22 -4.74 -3.52 3.24
CA ARG A 22 -5.12 -2.94 1.95
C ARG A 22 -5.62 -4.00 0.98
N ALA A 23 -5.00 -5.18 0.97
CA ALA A 23 -5.45 -6.29 0.16
C ALA A 23 -6.89 -6.70 0.51
N ASP A 24 -7.20 -6.86 1.80
CA ASP A 24 -8.56 -7.18 2.27
C ASP A 24 -9.60 -6.14 1.83
N GLU A 25 -9.29 -4.86 2.06
CA GLU A 25 -10.17 -3.73 1.73
C GLU A 25 -10.47 -3.63 0.22
N LEU A 26 -9.54 -4.08 -0.63
CA LEU A 26 -9.63 -3.96 -2.09
C LEU A 26 -10.06 -5.25 -2.79
N SER A 27 -10.05 -6.39 -2.09
CA SER A 27 -10.30 -7.74 -2.62
C SER A 27 -11.47 -7.86 -3.60
N THR A 28 -12.57 -7.14 -3.36
CA THR A 28 -13.75 -7.17 -4.24
C THR A 28 -13.76 -6.07 -5.31
N LYS A 29 -13.26 -4.87 -4.99
CA LYS A 29 -13.43 -3.68 -5.86
C LYS A 29 -12.26 -3.46 -6.80
N GLU A 30 -11.05 -3.82 -6.37
CA GLU A 30 -9.79 -3.61 -7.08
C GLU A 30 -8.93 -4.87 -6.91
N PRO A 31 -9.37 -6.03 -7.45
CA PRO A 31 -8.73 -7.32 -7.18
C PRO A 31 -7.27 -7.38 -7.68
N VAL A 32 -6.92 -6.64 -8.74
CA VAL A 32 -5.54 -6.48 -9.21
C VAL A 32 -4.66 -5.78 -8.17
N VAL A 33 -5.11 -4.65 -7.61
CA VAL A 33 -4.36 -3.94 -6.55
C VAL A 33 -4.30 -4.79 -5.28
N SER A 34 -5.39 -5.50 -4.96
CA SER A 34 -5.42 -6.45 -3.84
C SER A 34 -4.33 -7.52 -3.98
N TYR A 35 -4.18 -8.11 -5.16
CA TYR A 35 -3.11 -9.05 -5.47
C TYR A 35 -1.72 -8.43 -5.22
N TRP A 36 -1.45 -7.25 -5.76
CA TRP A 36 -0.14 -6.60 -5.59
C TRP A 36 0.15 -6.17 -4.14
N CYS A 37 -0.88 -5.82 -3.36
CA CYS A 37 -0.75 -5.59 -1.92
C CYS A 37 -0.29 -6.87 -1.19
N ALA A 38 -0.92 -8.00 -1.49
CA ALA A 38 -0.57 -9.30 -0.90
C ALA A 38 0.82 -9.77 -1.37
N TYR A 39 1.15 -9.54 -2.64
CA TYR A 39 2.43 -9.89 -3.24
C TYR A 39 3.58 -9.12 -2.57
N TYR A 40 3.42 -7.80 -2.42
CA TYR A 40 4.40 -6.98 -1.73
C TYR A 40 4.55 -7.37 -0.25
N ALA A 41 3.44 -7.69 0.44
CA ALA A 41 3.48 -8.25 1.79
C ALA A 41 4.33 -9.54 1.87
N ALA A 42 4.16 -10.45 0.90
CA ALA A 42 4.96 -11.68 0.83
C ALA A 42 6.45 -11.38 0.61
N GLN A 43 6.78 -10.48 -0.34
CA GLN A 43 8.17 -10.06 -0.58
C GLN A 43 8.83 -9.48 0.68
N VAL A 44 8.15 -8.53 1.34
CA VAL A 44 8.65 -7.92 2.59
C VAL A 44 8.80 -8.99 3.68
N GLY A 45 7.81 -9.86 3.86
CA GLY A 45 7.83 -10.92 4.88
C GLY A 45 8.95 -11.93 4.66
N ILE A 46 9.21 -12.34 3.42
CA ILE A 46 10.30 -13.24 3.05
C ILE A 46 11.66 -12.56 3.29
N ALA A 47 11.79 -11.27 2.96
CA ALA A 47 13.02 -10.51 3.15
C ALA A 47 13.46 -10.41 4.63
N LEU A 48 12.52 -10.53 5.58
CA LEU A 48 12.83 -10.58 7.01
C LEU A 48 13.53 -11.88 7.45
N LYS A 49 13.51 -12.93 6.62
CA LYS A 49 14.13 -14.24 6.90
C LYS A 49 13.73 -14.83 8.27
N PRO A 50 12.41 -14.91 8.59
CA PRO A 50 11.97 -15.38 9.89
C PRO A 50 12.36 -16.84 10.12
N LYS A 51 12.76 -17.15 11.36
CA LYS A 51 13.26 -18.49 11.74
C LYS A 51 12.27 -19.28 12.57
N ASP A 52 11.17 -18.68 13.01
CA ASP A 52 10.11 -19.38 13.72
C ASP A 52 9.17 -20.12 12.76
N ALA A 53 8.59 -21.22 13.23
CA ALA A 53 7.67 -22.03 12.43
C ALA A 53 6.35 -21.30 12.10
N PRO A 54 5.72 -20.53 13.02
CA PRO A 54 4.52 -19.75 12.73
C PRO A 54 4.67 -18.77 11.56
N SER A 55 5.73 -17.96 11.52
CA SER A 55 5.98 -17.02 10.42
C SER A 55 6.20 -17.72 9.09
N ARG A 56 6.98 -18.81 9.06
CA ARG A 56 7.14 -19.59 7.83
C ARG A 56 5.82 -20.17 7.35
N LYS A 57 5.02 -20.76 8.25
CA LYS A 57 3.69 -21.29 7.90
C LYS A 57 2.79 -20.19 7.34
N PHE A 58 2.78 -19.03 7.98
CA PHE A 58 2.03 -17.87 7.49
C PHE A 58 2.44 -17.47 6.07
N LEU A 59 3.75 -17.38 5.79
CA LEU A 59 4.26 -17.02 4.46
C LEU A 59 3.90 -18.07 3.41
N PHE A 60 3.95 -19.37 3.73
CA PHE A 60 3.48 -20.42 2.83
C PHE A 60 2.00 -20.25 2.49
N SER A 61 1.13 -20.04 3.49
CA SER A 61 -0.29 -19.81 3.25
C SER A 61 -0.56 -18.53 2.45
N LEU A 62 0.26 -17.49 2.62
CA LEU A 62 0.17 -16.27 1.82
C LEU A 62 0.56 -16.51 0.35
N LEU A 63 1.57 -17.33 0.09
CA LEU A 63 1.98 -17.71 -1.26
C LEU A 63 0.91 -18.57 -1.96
N GLU A 64 0.34 -19.57 -1.28
CA GLU A 64 -0.79 -20.37 -1.81
C GLU A 64 -1.98 -19.47 -2.17
N ALA A 65 -2.29 -18.50 -1.30
CA ALA A 65 -3.37 -17.57 -1.54
C ALA A 65 -3.10 -16.62 -2.73
N LEU A 66 -1.83 -16.23 -2.96
CA LEU A 66 -1.43 -15.47 -4.16
C LEU A 66 -1.60 -16.29 -5.44
N GLU A 67 -1.28 -17.59 -5.41
CA GLU A 67 -1.50 -18.48 -6.55
C GLU A 67 -2.99 -18.58 -6.90
N HIS A 68 -3.87 -18.69 -5.90
CA HIS A 68 -5.31 -18.66 -6.09
C HIS A 68 -5.81 -17.33 -6.65
N LEU A 69 -5.40 -16.19 -6.09
CA LEU A 69 -5.78 -14.89 -6.61
C LEU A 69 -5.35 -14.70 -8.07
N LYS A 70 -4.14 -15.13 -8.42
CA LYS A 70 -3.65 -15.05 -9.79
C LYS A 70 -4.49 -15.91 -10.74
N ALA A 71 -4.87 -17.11 -10.31
CA ALA A 71 -5.74 -17.99 -11.09
C ALA A 71 -7.14 -17.38 -11.28
N ASP A 72 -7.74 -16.80 -10.24
CA ASP A 72 -9.06 -16.17 -10.28
C ASP A 72 -9.08 -14.91 -11.17
N LEU A 73 -7.97 -14.18 -11.23
CA LEU A 73 -7.80 -13.01 -12.11
C LEU A 73 -7.66 -13.37 -13.59
N GLY A 74 -7.28 -14.62 -13.91
CA GLY A 74 -7.07 -15.10 -15.27
C GLY A 74 -5.94 -14.37 -15.99
N SER A 75 -5.93 -14.44 -17.33
CA SER A 75 -4.98 -13.68 -18.15
C SER A 75 -5.32 -12.20 -18.07
N ASN A 76 -4.37 -11.43 -17.55
CA ASN A 76 -4.52 -10.01 -17.26
C ASN A 76 -3.16 -9.33 -17.34
N ASP A 77 -3.01 -8.39 -18.28
CA ASP A 77 -1.75 -7.67 -18.50
C ASP A 77 -1.27 -6.96 -17.23
N ALA A 78 -2.18 -6.47 -16.38
CA ALA A 78 -1.81 -5.82 -15.10
C ALA A 78 -1.32 -6.81 -14.02
N ILE A 79 -1.18 -8.09 -14.36
CA ILE A 79 -0.60 -9.17 -13.55
C ILE A 79 0.57 -9.85 -14.28
N GLU A 80 0.48 -10.00 -15.61
CA GLU A 80 1.43 -10.75 -16.43
C GLU A 80 2.55 -9.88 -17.02
N ASP A 81 2.28 -8.59 -17.25
CA ASP A 81 3.25 -7.61 -17.77
C ASP A 81 3.67 -6.61 -16.68
N GLU A 82 4.98 -6.52 -16.43
CA GLU A 82 5.54 -5.71 -15.35
C GLU A 82 5.26 -4.21 -15.54
N ALA A 83 5.34 -3.71 -16.77
CA ALA A 83 5.11 -2.30 -17.07
C ALA A 83 3.64 -1.93 -16.91
N ALA A 84 2.72 -2.78 -17.40
CA ALA A 84 1.28 -2.60 -17.23
C ALA A 84 0.88 -2.70 -15.75
N ALA A 85 1.42 -3.67 -15.00
CA ALA A 85 1.19 -3.81 -13.57
C ALA A 85 1.65 -2.57 -12.78
N SER A 86 2.87 -2.10 -13.05
CA SER A 86 3.43 -0.91 -12.42
C SER A 86 2.57 0.33 -12.69
N ALA A 87 2.21 0.57 -13.96
CA ALA A 87 1.35 1.70 -14.35
C ALA A 87 -0.05 1.61 -13.71
N TYR A 88 -0.62 0.40 -13.60
CA TYR A 88 -1.93 0.21 -12.96
C TYR A 88 -1.88 0.59 -11.47
N VAL A 89 -0.89 0.06 -10.74
CA VAL A 89 -0.71 0.34 -9.30
C VAL A 89 -0.36 1.82 -9.07
N GLU A 90 0.47 2.42 -9.92
CA GLU A 90 0.88 3.82 -9.80
C GLU A 90 -0.32 4.77 -9.99
N ASN A 91 -1.11 4.56 -11.03
CA ASN A 91 -2.33 5.35 -11.27
C ASN A 91 -3.32 5.23 -10.11
N PHE A 92 -3.44 4.03 -9.53
CA PHE A 92 -4.27 3.81 -8.34
C PHE A 92 -3.73 4.58 -7.13
N ALA A 93 -2.43 4.50 -6.85
CA ALA A 93 -1.78 5.23 -5.76
C ALA A 93 -1.95 6.75 -5.90
N LEU A 94 -1.73 7.29 -7.11
CA LEU A 94 -1.92 8.70 -7.44
C LEU A 94 -3.37 9.15 -7.22
N LYS A 95 -4.36 8.34 -7.61
CA LYS A 95 -5.78 8.64 -7.38
C LYS A 95 -6.10 8.75 -5.89
N VAL A 96 -5.66 7.78 -5.07
CA VAL A 96 -5.90 7.80 -3.62
C VAL A 96 -5.18 8.98 -2.96
N PHE A 97 -3.95 9.28 -3.40
CA PHE A 97 -3.19 10.44 -2.94
C PHE A 97 -3.90 11.76 -3.25
N ALA A 98 -4.32 11.96 -4.50
CA ALA A 98 -5.01 13.17 -4.94
C ALA A 98 -6.31 13.40 -4.18
N MET A 99 -7.07 12.33 -3.87
CA MET A 99 -8.26 12.44 -3.02
C MET A 99 -7.93 13.00 -1.63
N ALA A 100 -6.87 12.50 -0.99
CA ALA A 100 -6.44 12.98 0.32
C ALA A 100 -5.89 14.41 0.27
N ASP A 101 -5.07 14.71 -0.73
CA ASP A 101 -4.44 16.03 -0.89
C ASP A 101 -5.47 17.12 -1.22
N ASN A 102 -6.46 16.82 -2.05
CA ASN A 102 -7.55 17.76 -2.34
C ASN A 102 -8.41 18.08 -1.10
N GLU A 103 -8.74 17.09 -0.28
CA GLU A 103 -9.44 17.30 1.00
C GLU A 103 -8.61 18.19 1.95
N ASP A 104 -7.31 17.93 2.04
CA ASP A 104 -6.40 18.65 2.92
C ASP A 104 -6.17 20.11 2.47
N ARG A 105 -5.93 20.35 1.19
CA ARG A 105 -5.74 21.70 0.62
C ARG A 105 -6.98 22.57 0.74
N ARG A 106 -8.18 21.97 0.69
CA ARG A 106 -9.46 22.67 0.94
C ARG A 106 -9.67 23.01 2.42
N GLY A 107 -8.78 22.58 3.32
CA GLY A 107 -8.93 22.75 4.76
C GLY A 107 -10.04 21.88 5.36
N GLU A 108 -10.41 20.80 4.66
CA GLU A 108 -11.46 19.85 5.00
C GLU A 108 -10.90 18.51 5.50
N ALA A 109 -9.61 18.46 5.86
CA ALA A 109 -8.97 17.26 6.36
C ALA A 109 -9.73 16.65 7.55
N THR A 110 -10.02 15.35 7.45
CA THR A 110 -10.67 14.55 8.49
C THR A 110 -9.75 13.42 8.97
N ARG A 111 -10.17 12.67 9.99
CA ARG A 111 -9.50 11.40 10.36
C ARG A 111 -9.49 10.41 9.18
N CYS A 112 -10.48 10.47 8.29
CA CYS A 112 -10.49 9.67 7.07
C CYS A 112 -9.44 10.16 6.07
N THR A 113 -9.20 11.46 5.96
CA THR A 113 -8.12 12.02 5.12
C THR A 113 -6.75 11.50 5.55
N ALA A 114 -6.47 11.45 6.87
CA ALA A 114 -5.24 10.83 7.38
C ALA A 114 -5.11 9.35 6.98
N LYS A 115 -6.21 8.58 7.03
CA LYS A 115 -6.23 7.18 6.59
C LYS A 115 -5.98 7.05 5.09
N LYS A 116 -6.54 7.96 4.26
CA LYS A 116 -6.31 7.97 2.81
C LYS A 116 -4.85 8.26 2.48
N PHE A 117 -4.22 9.24 3.13
CA PHE A 117 -2.78 9.48 2.97
C PHE A 117 -1.94 8.25 3.37
N LEU A 118 -2.26 7.61 4.49
CA LEU A 118 -1.55 6.39 4.89
C LEU A 118 -1.75 5.25 3.87
N ALA A 119 -2.96 5.10 3.34
CA ALA A 119 -3.22 4.13 2.28
C ALA A 119 -2.44 4.45 0.99
N ALA A 120 -2.42 5.73 0.56
CA ALA A 120 -1.63 6.18 -0.58
C ALA A 120 -0.14 5.87 -0.41
N ALA A 121 0.42 6.13 0.78
CA ALA A 121 1.80 5.78 1.09
C ALA A 121 2.06 4.28 0.91
N ASN A 122 1.18 3.42 1.45
CA ASN A 122 1.31 1.98 1.27
C ASN A 122 1.26 1.58 -0.22
N PHE A 123 0.39 2.20 -1.04
CA PHE A 123 0.29 1.89 -2.47
C PHE A 123 1.53 2.33 -3.26
N PHE A 124 2.12 3.48 -2.93
CA PHE A 124 3.41 3.86 -3.52
C PHE A 124 4.55 2.93 -3.08
N GLU A 125 4.52 2.39 -1.85
CA GLU A 125 5.54 1.43 -1.40
C GLU A 125 5.47 0.11 -2.18
N ILE A 126 4.28 -0.31 -2.63
CA ILE A 126 4.11 -1.49 -3.50
C ILE A 126 4.84 -1.32 -4.83
N LEU A 127 5.01 -0.09 -5.34
CA LEU A 127 5.74 0.13 -6.59
C LEU A 127 7.20 -0.31 -6.51
N ARG A 128 7.77 -0.45 -5.31
CA ARG A 128 9.10 -1.04 -5.09
C ARG A 128 9.19 -2.50 -5.55
N THR A 129 8.06 -3.20 -5.75
CA THR A 129 8.01 -4.51 -6.38
C THR A 129 8.52 -4.49 -7.82
N PHE A 130 8.32 -3.38 -8.53
CA PHE A 130 8.65 -3.23 -9.96
C PHE A 130 9.97 -2.50 -10.20
N VAL A 131 10.67 -2.09 -9.13
CA VAL A 131 11.96 -1.38 -9.26
C VAL A 131 13.07 -2.39 -9.47
N GLN A 132 13.66 -2.37 -10.66
CA GLN A 132 14.86 -3.13 -10.94
C GLN A 132 16.09 -2.39 -10.38
N PRO A 133 17.00 -3.07 -9.64
CA PRO A 133 18.14 -2.41 -8.96
C PRO A 133 19.06 -1.59 -9.87
N ASP A 134 19.07 -1.91 -11.16
CA ASP A 134 19.88 -1.33 -12.23
C ASP A 134 19.17 -0.22 -13.02
N LEU A 135 17.86 -0.03 -12.82
CA LEU A 135 17.01 0.93 -13.53
C LEU A 135 16.35 1.95 -12.59
N ALA A 136 16.95 2.22 -11.43
CA ALA A 136 16.40 3.22 -10.52
C ALA A 136 16.38 4.61 -11.21
N HIS A 137 15.20 5.06 -11.62
CA HIS A 137 14.99 6.26 -12.45
C HIS A 137 14.41 7.41 -11.63
N THR A 138 14.30 8.59 -12.24
CA THR A 138 13.71 9.81 -11.62
C THR A 138 12.32 9.56 -11.00
N THR A 139 11.53 8.65 -11.57
CA THR A 139 10.21 8.25 -11.06
C THR A 139 10.27 7.67 -9.65
N ASP A 140 11.31 6.92 -9.31
CA ASP A 140 11.47 6.32 -7.97
C ASP A 140 11.67 7.41 -6.91
N ASN A 141 12.46 8.43 -7.24
CA ASN A 141 12.64 9.58 -6.36
C ASN A 141 11.32 10.32 -6.14
N GLN A 142 10.49 10.49 -7.17
CA GLN A 142 9.17 11.12 -7.05
C GLN A 142 8.19 10.30 -6.19
N ASN A 143 8.25 8.97 -6.28
CA ASN A 143 7.41 8.08 -5.46
C ASN A 143 7.86 8.09 -4.00
N GLU A 144 9.18 8.08 -3.74
CA GLU A 144 9.72 8.22 -2.37
C GLU A 144 9.35 9.56 -1.72
N GLU A 145 9.36 10.66 -2.47
CA GLU A 145 8.88 11.96 -1.99
C GLU A 145 7.40 11.93 -1.62
N LYS A 146 6.55 11.32 -2.48
CA LYS A 146 5.11 11.16 -2.19
C LYS A 146 4.87 10.28 -0.97
N ILE A 147 5.63 9.20 -0.79
CA ILE A 147 5.57 8.35 0.41
C ILE A 147 5.88 9.17 1.66
N ARG A 148 6.97 9.94 1.66
CA ARG A 148 7.38 10.77 2.80
C ARG A 148 6.32 11.83 3.12
N TYR A 149 5.83 12.55 2.12
CA TYR A 149 4.80 13.56 2.29
C TYR A 149 3.50 12.95 2.83
N ALA A 150 3.03 11.86 2.25
CA ALA A 150 1.79 11.19 2.67
C ALA A 150 1.89 10.69 4.12
N LYS A 151 3.01 10.06 4.51
CA LYS A 151 3.25 9.63 5.90
C LYS A 151 3.27 10.82 6.87
N TRP A 152 3.96 11.90 6.50
CA TRP A 152 4.02 13.12 7.30
C TRP A 152 2.62 13.74 7.48
N LYS A 153 1.86 13.94 6.39
CA LYS A 153 0.49 14.48 6.44
C LYS A 153 -0.45 13.60 7.26
N ALA A 154 -0.38 12.28 7.08
CA ALA A 154 -1.19 11.35 7.87
C ALA A 154 -0.92 11.51 9.38
N ALA A 155 0.36 11.60 9.77
CA ALA A 155 0.76 11.79 11.16
C ALA A 155 0.34 13.16 11.71
N ASP A 156 0.51 14.24 10.94
CA ASP A 156 0.15 15.59 11.33
C ASP A 156 -1.37 15.73 11.54
N ILE A 157 -2.17 15.30 10.57
CA ILE A 157 -3.63 15.32 10.66
C ILE A 157 -4.10 14.48 11.86
N ALA A 158 -3.56 13.26 12.03
CA ALA A 158 -3.92 12.40 13.16
C ALA A 158 -3.56 13.02 14.51
N LYS A 159 -2.42 13.72 14.60
CA LYS A 159 -1.97 14.42 15.80
C LYS A 159 -2.89 15.60 16.12
N ALA A 160 -3.24 16.42 15.13
CA ALA A 160 -4.17 17.53 15.32
C ALA A 160 -5.51 17.06 15.90
N PHE A 161 -6.09 15.99 15.36
CA PHE A 161 -7.34 15.41 15.89
C PHE A 161 -7.21 14.81 17.28
N ARG A 162 -6.03 14.28 17.66
CA ARG A 162 -5.78 13.78 19.02
C ARG A 162 -5.70 14.91 20.03
N GLU A 163 -5.20 16.06 19.62
CA GLU A 163 -5.02 17.25 20.45
C GLU A 163 -6.24 18.20 20.42
N GLY A 164 -7.32 17.84 19.72
CA GLY A 164 -8.51 18.69 19.60
C GLY A 164 -8.29 19.94 18.73
N ARG A 165 -7.22 19.98 17.93
CA ARG A 165 -6.90 21.08 17.01
C ARG A 165 -7.42 20.78 15.60
N LYS A 166 -7.70 21.84 14.84
CA LYS A 166 -7.91 21.72 13.39
C LYS A 166 -6.56 21.42 12.70
N PRO A 167 -6.49 20.43 11.78
CA PRO A 167 -5.29 20.22 10.98
C PRO A 167 -4.92 21.46 10.16
N THR A 168 -3.61 21.69 10.00
CA THR A 168 -3.14 22.74 9.10
C THR A 168 -3.25 22.24 7.66
N ALA A 169 -3.97 22.99 6.83
CA ALA A 169 -4.08 22.69 5.41
C ALA A 169 -2.68 22.66 4.77
N GLY A 170 -2.46 21.74 3.84
CA GLY A 170 -1.27 21.73 3.01
C GLY A 170 -1.10 23.06 2.28
N PRO A 171 0.13 23.44 1.92
CA PRO A 171 0.34 24.62 1.11
C PRO A 171 -0.55 24.54 -0.14
N ALA A 172 -1.19 25.66 -0.51
CA ALA A 172 -1.77 25.79 -1.83
C ALA A 172 -0.60 25.61 -2.80
N GLY A 173 -0.51 24.44 -3.43
CA GLY A 173 0.70 24.03 -4.14
C GLY A 173 1.17 25.12 -5.09
N SER A 174 2.48 25.34 -5.11
CA SER A 174 3.12 25.90 -6.29
C SER A 174 2.74 25.01 -7.48
N GLU A 175 2.23 25.65 -8.53
CA GLU A 175 1.95 25.06 -9.85
C GLU A 175 3.08 24.15 -10.35
#